data_AF-A0A8T6PDC8-F1
#
_entry.id   AF-A0A8T6PDC8-F1
#
_cell.length_a   1.000
_cell.length_b   1.000
_cell.length_c   1.000
_cell.angle_alpha   90.00
_cell.angle_beta   90.00
_cell.angle_gamma   90.00
#
_symmetry.space_group_name_H-M   'P 1'
#
loop_
_entity.id
_entity.type
_entity.pdbx_description
1 polymer ?
#
loop_
_entity_poly.entity_id
_entity_poly.type
_entity_poly.pdbx_seq_one_letter_code
_entity_poly.pdbx_strand_id
1 'polypeptide(L)' 'TVVIAHGTTFTLYAHMNSVSVSCGQNVSQGQAIGEVGNTGNSSGPHVHFEIRNAGFEPLDPCYTIQC' A
#
# COMPACT_ATOMS: atom_id res chain seq x y z
N THR A 1 -2.66 6.52 -4.74
CA THR A 1 -1.83 5.87 -3.71
C THR A 1 -2.61 5.76 -2.42
N VAL A 2 -2.49 4.65 -1.70
CA VAL A 2 -3.06 4.44 -0.37
C VAL A 2 -1.93 4.04 0.58
N VAL A 3 -1.92 4.62 1.79
CA VAL A 3 -1.00 4.24 2.86
C VAL A 3 -1.83 3.83 4.07
N ILE A 4 -1.56 2.65 4.62
CA ILE A 4 -2.23 2.12 5.81
C ILE A 4 -1.20 2.00 6.91
N ALA A 5 -1.51 2.55 8.09
CA ALA A 5 -0.70 2.40 9.30
C ALA A 5 -1.13 1.15 10.07
N HIS A 6 -0.16 0.34 10.51
CA HIS A 6 -0.36 -0.90 11.28
C HIS A 6 0.33 -0.80 12.66
N GLY A 7 0.26 0.37 13.28
CA GLY A 7 1.03 0.69 14.50
C GLY A 7 2.41 1.26 14.16
N THR A 8 3.46 0.48 14.30
CA THR A 8 4.86 0.91 14.05
C THR A 8 5.33 0.71 12.61
N THR A 9 4.48 0.17 11.75
CA THR A 9 4.78 -0.08 10.33
C THR A 9 3.68 0.50 9.45
N PHE A 10 4.00 0.66 8.17
CA PHE A 10 3.07 1.14 7.15
C PHE A 10 3.12 0.22 5.94
N THR A 11 1.99 0.05 5.27
CA THR A 11 1.93 -0.53 3.92
C THR A 11 1.50 0.53 2.92
N LEU A 12 2.16 0.59 1.77
CA LEU A 12 1.85 1.52 0.68
C LEU A 12 1.43 0.75 -0.57
N TYR A 13 0.39 1.24 -1.23
CA TYR A 13 -0.15 0.72 -2.49
C TYR A 13 -0.19 1.86 -3.51
N ALA A 14 0.65 1.78 -4.55
CA ALA A 14 0.75 2.80 -5.60
C ALA A 14 0.10 2.34 -6.92
N HIS A 15 0.13 3.23 -7.92
CA HIS A 15 -0.41 3.02 -9.27
C HIS A 15 -1.91 2.71 -9.35
N MET A 16 -2.68 2.98 -8.29
CA MET A 16 -4.13 2.73 -8.21
C MET A 16 -4.91 3.39 -9.36
N ASN A 17 -5.92 2.71 -9.89
CA ASN A 17 -6.92 3.27 -10.81
C ASN A 17 -8.01 4.06 -10.06
N SER A 18 -8.44 3.51 -8.93
CA SER A 18 -9.46 4.11 -8.06
C SER A 18 -9.10 3.87 -6.59
N VAL A 19 -9.58 4.74 -5.71
CA VAL A 19 -9.39 4.63 -4.25
C VAL A 19 -10.77 4.61 -3.60
N SER A 20 -11.04 3.61 -2.77
CA SER A 20 -12.36 3.36 -2.15
C SER A 20 -12.39 3.68 -0.65
N VAL A 21 -11.31 4.24 -0.12
CA VAL A 21 -11.15 4.62 1.30
C VAL A 21 -10.75 6.08 1.44
N SER A 22 -10.98 6.64 2.62
CA SER A 22 -10.65 8.04 2.93
C SER A 22 -9.54 8.13 3.98
N CYS A 23 -8.83 9.27 4.01
CA CYS A 23 -7.84 9.54 5.05
C CYS A 23 -8.47 9.46 6.45
N GLY A 24 -7.77 8.80 7.38
CA GLY A 24 -8.25 8.59 8.75
C GLY A 24 -9.29 7.46 8.91
N GLN A 25 -9.70 6.82 7.82
CA GLN A 25 -10.59 5.66 7.88
C GLN A 25 -9.84 4.44 8.44
N ASN A 26 -10.43 3.79 9.45
CA ASN A 26 -9.99 2.46 9.88
C ASN A 26 -10.44 1.41 8.86
N VAL A 27 -9.53 0.51 8.52
CA VAL A 27 -9.78 -0.60 7.59
C VAL A 27 -9.45 -1.93 8.25
N SER A 28 -10.17 -2.98 7.87
CA SER A 28 -9.91 -4.35 8.35
C SER A 28 -9.09 -5.14 7.34
N GLN A 29 -8.36 -6.17 7.80
CA GLN A 29 -7.71 -7.11 6.90
C GLN A 29 -8.74 -7.73 5.93
N GLY A 30 -8.39 -7.79 4.64
CA GLY A 30 -9.27 -8.31 3.59
C GLY A 30 -10.28 -7.28 3.04
N GLN A 31 -10.38 -6.08 3.64
CA GLN A 31 -11.21 -5.01 3.10
C GLN A 31 -10.61 -4.45 1.80
N ALA A 32 -11.44 -4.32 0.76
CA ALA A 32 -11.04 -3.64 -0.46
C ALA A 32 -10.76 -2.15 -0.21
N ILE A 33 -9.62 -1.65 -0.70
CA ILE A 33 -9.18 -0.25 -0.55
C ILE A 33 -9.17 0.54 -1.85
N GLY A 34 -9.39 -0.13 -2.98
CA GLY A 34 -9.37 0.44 -4.32
C GLY A 34 -9.01 -0.60 -5.37
N GLU A 35 -8.78 -0.15 -6.59
CA GLU A 35 -8.44 -1.01 -7.72
C GLU A 35 -7.03 -0.72 -8.24
N VAL A 36 -6.34 -1.78 -8.67
CA VAL A 36 -5.05 -1.68 -9.38
C VAL A 36 -5.22 -0.88 -10.67
N GLY A 37 -4.22 -0.08 -11.01
CA GLY A 37 -4.20 0.71 -12.23
C GLY A 37 -2.81 0.87 -12.80
N ASN A 38 -2.62 1.96 -13.54
CA ASN A 38 -1.38 2.31 -14.21
C ASN A 38 -1.07 3.82 -14.08
N THR A 39 -1.41 4.42 -12.93
CA THR A 39 -1.24 5.88 -12.72
C THR A 39 0.17 6.23 -12.24
N GLY A 40 0.62 7.45 -12.52
CA GLY A 40 1.95 7.93 -12.11
C GLY A 40 3.08 7.35 -12.98
N ASN A 41 4.24 7.08 -12.36
CA ASN A 41 5.38 6.49 -13.06
C ASN A 41 5.24 4.97 -13.15
N SER A 42 4.52 4.50 -14.17
CA SER A 42 4.23 3.08 -14.39
C SER A 42 4.14 2.78 -15.90
N SER A 43 4.57 1.58 -16.31
CA SER A 43 4.61 1.14 -17.70
C SER A 43 3.46 0.20 -18.11
N GLY A 44 2.70 -0.31 -17.15
CA GLY A 44 1.53 -1.17 -17.38
C GLY A 44 0.77 -1.46 -16.08
N PRO A 45 -0.45 -2.02 -16.12
CA PRO A 45 -1.26 -2.25 -14.92
C PRO A 45 -0.59 -3.23 -13.94
N HIS A 46 -0.26 -2.75 -12.73
CA HIS A 46 0.33 -3.57 -11.67
C HIS A 46 0.17 -2.90 -10.30
N VAL A 47 0.40 -3.65 -9.24
CA VAL A 47 0.50 -3.10 -7.88
C VAL A 47 1.97 -2.85 -7.54
N HIS A 48 2.28 -1.63 -7.12
CA HIS A 48 3.52 -1.35 -6.40
C HIS A 48 3.21 -1.37 -4.91
N PHE A 49 3.79 -2.35 -4.23
CA PHE A 49 3.56 -2.61 -2.81
C PHE A 49 4.84 -2.38 -2.02
N GLU A 50 4.75 -1.65 -0.92
CA GLU A 50 5.86 -1.45 0.00
C GLU A 50 5.43 -1.72 1.44
N ILE A 51 6.39 -2.16 2.25
CA ILE A 51 6.32 -2.09 3.70
C ILE A 51 7.34 -1.05 4.16
N ARG A 52 6.96 -0.17 5.09
CA ARG A 52 7.81 0.87 5.65
C ARG A 52 7.87 0.80 7.18
N ASN A 53 9.02 1.12 7.75
CA ASN A 53 9.24 1.16 9.19
C ASN A 53 8.62 2.44 9.83
N ALA A 54 8.81 2.62 11.14
CA ALA A 54 8.31 3.78 11.88
C ALA A 54 8.91 5.13 11.40
N GLY A 55 10.12 5.10 10.85
CA GLY A 55 10.78 6.25 10.20
C GLY A 55 10.36 6.45 8.74
N PHE A 56 9.41 5.65 8.26
CA PHE A 56 8.92 5.65 6.89
C PHE A 56 9.96 5.22 5.83
N GLU A 57 11.00 4.49 6.23
CA GLU A 57 12.00 3.91 5.32
C GLU A 57 11.48 2.59 4.74
N PRO A 58 11.75 2.29 3.46
CA PRO A 58 11.32 1.05 2.83
C PRO A 58 12.05 -0.17 3.40
N LEU A 59 11.30 -1.23 3.67
CA LEU A 59 11.79 -2.55 4.07
C LEU A 59 11.54 -3.55 2.93
N ASP A 60 12.34 -4.61 2.87
CA ASP A 60 12.08 -5.74 1.98
C ASP A 60 10.77 -6.42 2.41
N PRO A 61 9.74 -6.46 1.55
CA PRO A 61 8.47 -7.07 1.90
C PRO A 61 8.59 -8.56 2.16
N CYS A 62 9.37 -9.27 1.35
CA CYS A 62 9.55 -10.72 1.40
C CYS A 62 10.14 -11.13 2.77
N TYR A 63 11.20 -10.42 3.18
CA TYR A 63 11.78 -10.61 4.51
C TYR A 63 10.79 -10.30 5.64
N THR A 64 9.97 -9.25 5.49
CA THR A 64 9.06 -8.80 6.54
C THR A 64 7.85 -9.71 6.74
N ILE A 65 7.31 -10.29 5.66
CA ILE A 65 6.13 -11.18 5.73
C ILE A 65 6.48 -12.67 5.70
N GLN A 66 7.77 -13.01 5.75
CA GLN A 66 8.27 -14.39 5.70
C GLN A 66 7.66 -15.16 4.52
N CYS A 67 7.90 -14.62 3.33
CA CYS A 67 7.96 -15.45 2.14
C CYS A 67 9.08 -16.52 2.32
#